data_AF-A0A161MIY1-F1
#
_entry.id   AF-A0A161MIY1-F1
#
_cell.length_a   1.000
_cell.length_b   1.000
_cell.length_c   1.000
_cell.angle_alpha   90.00
_cell.angle_beta   90.00
_cell.angle_gamma   90.00
#
_symmetry.space_group_name_H-M   'P 1'
#
loop_
_entity.id
_entity.type
_entity.pdbx_description
1 polymer ?
#
loop_
_entity_poly.entity_id
_entity_poly.type
_entity_poly.pdbx_seq_one_letter_code
_entity_poly.pdbx_strand_id
1 'polypeptide(L)' 'MLSKEEGQPGTPEKPLSDLGRVSYHAYWKSIIFEYLDSHRDRDFNIEELSKSTGVHPQDIAEMMQLMGMIQPWK' A
#
# COMPACT_ATOMS: atom_id res chain seq x y z
N MET A 1 0.32 15.89 3.06
CA MET A 1 -0.05 14.46 3.21
C MET A 1 -0.82 14.33 4.51
N LEU A 2 -2.15 14.49 4.45
CA LEU A 2 -3.03 14.66 5.62
C LEU A 2 -3.52 13.32 6.21
N SER A 3 -3.38 12.20 5.49
CA SER A 3 -3.92 10.90 5.92
C SER A 3 -3.21 10.24 7.10
N LYS A 4 -2.01 10.71 7.49
CA LYS A 4 -1.34 10.21 8.72
C LYS A 4 -1.96 10.78 10.00
N GLU A 5 -2.63 11.93 9.94
CA GLU A 5 -3.20 12.58 11.14
C GLU A 5 -4.62 12.12 11.48
N GLU A 6 -5.35 11.48 10.54
CA GLU A 6 -6.78 11.15 10.74
C GLU A 6 -7.08 9.70 11.13
N GLY A 7 -6.07 8.82 11.25
CA GLY A 7 -6.27 7.44 11.72
C GLY A 7 -7.20 6.57 10.85
N GLN A 8 -7.57 7.05 9.66
CA GLN A 8 -8.35 6.31 8.67
C GLN A 8 -7.47 5.99 7.45
N PRO A 9 -7.54 4.76 6.91
CA PRO A 9 -6.81 4.42 5.70
C PRO A 9 -7.29 5.28 4.54
N GLY A 10 -6.49 6.27 4.16
CA GLY A 10 -6.83 7.21 3.09
C GLY A 10 -6.57 6.59 1.73
N THR A 11 -7.60 6.49 0.89
CA THR A 11 -7.44 6.23 -0.56
C THR A 11 -7.39 7.58 -1.27
N PRO A 12 -6.51 7.80 -2.26
CA PRO A 12 -6.56 9.00 -3.09
C PRO A 12 -7.91 9.15 -3.79
N GLU A 13 -8.38 10.39 -3.98
CA GLU A 13 -9.56 10.66 -4.82
C GLU A 13 -9.30 10.24 -6.27
N LYS A 14 -10.26 9.53 -6.87
CA LYS A 14 -10.16 8.97 -8.24
C LYS A 14 -10.98 9.82 -9.22
N PRO A 15 -10.54 10.04 -10.48
CA PRO A 15 -9.32 9.50 -11.09
C PRO A 15 -8.06 10.30 -10.73
N LEU A 16 -6.96 9.59 -10.48
CA LEU A 16 -5.64 10.20 -10.33
C LEU A 16 -5.13 10.70 -11.69
N SER A 17 -4.43 11.84 -11.70
CA SER A 17 -3.62 12.25 -12.85
C SER A 17 -2.46 11.28 -13.08
N ASP A 18 -1.88 11.24 -14.28
CA ASP A 18 -0.75 10.33 -14.56
C ASP A 18 0.43 10.56 -13.61
N LEU A 19 0.73 11.83 -13.30
CA LEU A 19 1.75 12.17 -12.31
C LEU A 19 1.34 11.73 -10.90
N GLY A 20 0.07 11.94 -10.53
CA GLY A 20 -0.49 11.47 -9.27
C GLY A 20 -0.30 9.96 -9.10
N ARG A 21 -0.63 9.16 -10.13
CA ARG A 21 -0.45 7.71 -10.12
C ARG A 21 1.00 7.32 -9.88
N VAL A 22 1.96 7.93 -10.58
CA VAL A 22 3.40 7.66 -10.37
C VAL A 22 3.83 8.00 -8.95
N SER A 23 3.43 9.18 -8.43
CA SER A 23 3.80 9.60 -7.08
C SER A 23 3.19 8.70 -5.99
N TYR A 24 1.92 8.31 -6.13
CA TYR A 24 1.26 7.41 -5.17
C TYR A 24 1.85 6.00 -5.23
N HIS A 25 2.12 5.45 -6.42
CA HIS A 25 2.75 4.14 -6.54
C HIS A 25 4.15 4.13 -5.92
N ALA A 26 4.95 5.18 -6.13
CA ALA A 26 6.27 5.29 -5.52
C ALA A 26 6.17 5.37 -3.98
N TYR A 27 5.24 6.16 -3.46
CA TYR A 27 4.98 6.25 -2.03
C TYR A 27 4.55 4.91 -1.42
N TRP A 28 3.51 4.27 -1.99
CA TRP A 28 3.01 2.99 -1.53
C TRP A 28 4.06 1.88 -1.60
N LYS A 29 4.85 1.85 -2.67
CA LYS A 29 5.98 0.92 -2.80
C LYS A 29 6.99 1.11 -1.67
N SER A 30 7.35 2.35 -1.34
CA SER A 30 8.29 2.66 -0.27
C SER A 30 7.81 2.15 1.08
N ILE A 31 6.58 2.47 1.48
CA ILE A 31 6.04 2.08 2.79
C ILE A 31 5.79 0.58 2.91
N ILE A 32 5.38 -0.09 1.82
CA ILE A 32 5.19 -1.54 1.83
C ILE A 32 6.54 -2.22 2.05
N PHE A 33 7.59 -1.77 1.36
CA PHE A 33 8.93 -2.31 1.58
C PHE A 33 9.48 -2.03 2.97
N GLU A 34 9.27 -0.83 3.51
CA GLU A 34 9.69 -0.51 4.88
C GLU A 34 9.00 -1.41 5.92
N TYR A 35 7.71 -1.71 5.72
CA TYR A 35 7.01 -2.67 6.55
C TYR A 35 7.56 -4.10 6.39
N LEU A 36 7.75 -4.57 5.15
CA LEU A 36 8.28 -5.92 4.91
C LEU A 36 9.71 -6.08 5.45
N ASP A 37 10.53 -5.04 5.37
CA ASP A 37 11.91 -5.02 5.87
C ASP A 37 11.95 -5.12 7.40
N SER A 38 11.02 -4.46 8.09
CA SER A 38 10.90 -4.52 9.54
C SER A 38 10.28 -5.81 10.08
N HIS A 39 9.64 -6.62 9.22
CA HIS A 39 8.93 -7.85 9.61
C HIS A 39 9.40 -9.09 8.83
N ARG A 40 10.69 -9.15 8.43
CA ARG A 40 11.24 -10.23 7.58
C ARG A 40 11.05 -11.65 8.13
N ASP A 41 11.05 -11.82 9.45
CA ASP A 41 11.06 -13.14 10.11
C ASP A 41 9.67 -13.63 10.54
N ARG A 42 8.60 -12.99 10.06
CA ARG A 42 7.23 -13.38 10.40
C ARG A 42 6.29 -13.27 9.22
N ASP A 43 5.23 -14.08 9.28
CA ASP A 43 4.11 -13.93 8.38
C ASP A 43 3.39 -12.60 8.65
N PHE A 44 2.88 -12.00 7.59
CA PHE A 44 2.04 -10.81 7.62
C PHE A 44 0.75 -11.08 6.84
N ASN A 45 -0.25 -10.24 7.06
CA ASN A 45 -1.45 -10.20 6.24
C ASN A 45 -1.76 -8.76 5.82
N ILE A 46 -2.62 -8.61 4.81
CA ILE A 46 -2.96 -7.31 4.23
C ILE A 46 -3.64 -6.38 5.25
N GLU A 47 -4.43 -6.92 6.18
CA GLU A 47 -5.09 -6.10 7.21
C GLU A 47 -4.09 -5.48 8.18
N GLU A 48 -3.08 -6.25 8.60
CA GLU A 48 -2.03 -5.77 9.50
C GLU A 48 -1.18 -4.69 8.83
N LEU A 49 -0.79 -4.92 7.57
CA LEU A 49 -0.08 -3.94 6.76
C LEU A 49 -0.91 -2.65 6.61
N SER A 50 -2.21 -2.77 6.34
CA SER A 50 -3.12 -1.63 6.21
C SER A 50 -3.21 -0.82 7.51
N LYS A 51 -3.39 -1.50 8.65
CA LYS A 51 -3.42 -0.86 9.97
C LYS A 51 -2.12 -0.15 10.31
N SER A 52 -0.97 -0.76 9.95
CA SER A 52 0.35 -0.19 10.25
C SER A 52 0.70 1.01 9.35
N THR A 53 0.37 0.92 8.07
CA THR A 53 0.79 1.93 7.07
C THR A 53 -0.26 3.01 6.81
N GLY A 54 -1.51 2.79 7.21
CA GLY A 54 -2.64 3.67 6.89
C GLY A 54 -3.02 3.64 5.40
N VAL A 55 -2.61 2.62 4.65
CA VAL A 55 -2.99 2.44 3.25
C VAL A 55 -4.15 1.48 3.15
N HIS A 56 -5.07 1.77 2.23
CA HIS A 56 -6.24 0.96 2.03
C HIS A 56 -5.85 -0.46 1.57
N PRO A 57 -6.49 -1.54 2.09
CA PRO A 57 -6.17 -2.92 1.72
C PRO A 57 -6.18 -3.18 0.22
N GLN A 58 -7.08 -2.52 -0.50
CA GLN A 58 -7.21 -2.63 -1.95
C GLN A 58 -5.97 -2.08 -2.68
N ASP A 59 -5.46 -0.92 -2.25
CA ASP A 59 -4.30 -0.28 -2.88
C ASP A 59 -3.01 -1.08 -2.59
N ILE A 60 -2.94 -1.68 -1.39
CA ILE A 60 -1.89 -2.65 -1.04
C ILE A 60 -1.92 -3.83 -2.01
N ALA A 61 -3.09 -4.47 -2.18
CA ALA A 61 -3.23 -5.64 -3.03
C ALA A 61 -2.86 -5.32 -4.49
N GLU A 62 -3.34 -4.18 -5.01
CA GLU A 62 -2.99 -3.68 -6.34
C GLU A 62 -1.48 -3.46 -6.46
N MET A 63 -0.85 -2.80 -5.48
CA MET A 63 0.61 -2.60 -5.53
C MET A 63 1.40 -3.89 -5.44
N MET A 64 0.99 -4.87 -4.63
CA MET A 64 1.66 -6.17 -4.56
C MET A 64 1.52 -6.96 -5.87
N GLN A 65 0.38 -6.84 -6.56
CA GLN A 65 0.20 -7.39 -7.91
C GLN A 65 1.10 -6.70 -8.93
N LEU A 66 1.17 -5.37 -8.91
CA LEU A 66 2.02 -4.57 -9.80
C LEU A 66 3.51 -4.83 -9.58
N MET A 67 3.93 -5.14 -8.35
CA MET A 67 5.28 -5.57 -8.02
C MET A 67 5.57 -7.03 -8.39
N GLY A 68 4.57 -7.79 -8.85
CA GLY A 68 4.70 -9.21 -9.18
C GLY A 68 4.87 -10.12 -7.96
N MET A 69 4.53 -9.64 -6.75
CA MET A 69 4.67 -10.41 -5.50
C MET A 69 3.52 -11.38 -5.28
N ILE A 70 2.33 -11.02 -5.75
CA ILE A 70 1.13 -11.85 -5.65
C ILE A 70 0.48 -11.97 -7.03
N GLN A 71 -0.24 -13.07 -7.25
CA GLN A 71 -1.01 -13.31 -8.47
C GLN A 71 -2.45 -13.63 -8.08
N PRO A 72 -3.46 -13.08 -8.77
CA PRO A 72 -4.82 -13.54 -8.60
C PRO A 72 -4.91 -15.01 -9.01
N TRP A 73 -5.60 -15.81 -8.20
CA TRP A 73 -5.89 -17.20 -8.57
C TRP A 73 -6.79 -17.23 -9.81
N LYS A 74 -6.49 -18.14 -10.75
CA LYS A 74 -7.32 -18.41 -11.92
C LYS A 74 -8.32 -19.53 -11.65
#